data_AF-A0A971GA93-F1
#
_entry.id   AF-A0A971GA93-F1
#
_cell.length_a   1.000
_cell.length_b   1.000
_cell.length_c   1.000
_cell.angle_alpha   90.00
_cell.angle_beta   90.00
_cell.angle_gamma   90.00
#
_symmetry.space_group_name_H-M   'P 1'
#
loop_
_entity.id
_entity.type
_entity.pdbx_description
1 polymer ?
#
loop_
_entity_poly.entity_id
_entity_poly.type
_entity_poly.pdbx_seq_one_letter_code
_entity_poly.pdbx_strand_id
1 'polypeptide(L)'
;TIVCAQIVPNMEAIIEQFGQAPEKEELEKLIKAEVKKANKKLAGYKKIKHFDIREEEFEKTTTKKIKRYVELLSLNISNLANKVNISNLANKLKLK
;
A
#
# COMPACT_ATOMS: atom_id res chain seq x y z
N THR A 1 -10.13 10.41 13.14
CA THR A 1 -8.99 9.94 12.32
C THR A 1 -9.37 8.66 11.60
N ILE A 2 -9.06 8.56 10.31
CA ILE A 2 -9.21 7.33 9.53
C ILE A 2 -7.83 6.65 9.53
N VAL A 3 -7.79 5.37 9.90
CA VAL A 3 -6.56 4.59 9.90
C VAL A 3 -6.46 3.84 8.58
N CYS A 4 -5.38 4.09 7.84
CA CYS A 4 -5.07 3.43 6.58
C CYS A 4 -3.78 2.60 6.73
N ALA A 5 -3.64 1.55 5.93
CA ALA A 5 -2.46 0.69 5.93
C ALA A 5 -1.95 0.41 4.51
N GLN A 6 -0.63 0.30 4.35
CA GLN A 6 -0.03 -0.30 3.16
C GLN A 6 0.51 -1.67 3.57
N ILE A 7 0.22 -2.69 2.77
CA ILE A 7 0.52 -4.08 3.09
C ILE A 7 1.32 -4.68 1.94
N VAL A 8 2.47 -5.28 2.27
CA VAL A 8 3.22 -6.15 1.36
C VAL A 8 2.98 -7.58 1.79
N PRO A 9 2.21 -8.38 1.03
CA PRO A 9 1.97 -9.79 1.35
C PRO A 9 3.26 -10.60 1.22
N ASN A 10 3.45 -11.57 2.12
CA ASN A 10 4.48 -12.58 1.92
C ASN A 10 3.96 -13.62 0.92
N MET A 11 4.33 -13.45 -0.36
CA MET A 11 3.86 -14.32 -1.45
C MET A 11 4.40 -15.74 -1.33
N GLU A 12 5.62 -15.94 -0.82
CA GLU A 12 6.21 -17.28 -0.61
C GLU A 12 5.34 -18.10 0.35
N ALA A 13 5.01 -17.52 1.51
CA ALA A 13 4.18 -18.17 2.50
C ALA A 13 2.75 -18.44 1.98
N ILE A 14 2.21 -17.58 1.14
CA ILE A 14 0.89 -17.78 0.54
C ILE A 14 0.94 -18.94 -0.45
N ILE A 15 1.95 -19.00 -1.33
CA ILE A 15 2.09 -20.10 -2.29
C ILE A 15 2.29 -21.43 -1.58
N GLU A 16 3.08 -21.48 -0.51
CA GLU A 16 3.25 -22.71 0.29
C GLU A 16 1.93 -23.22 0.90
N GLN A 17 1.03 -22.32 1.31
CA GLN A 17 -0.24 -22.71 1.92
C GLN A 17 -1.31 -23.11 0.90
N PHE A 18 -1.34 -22.46 -0.27
CA PHE A 18 -2.40 -22.63 -1.27
C PHE A 18 -1.96 -23.42 -2.51
N GLY A 19 -0.68 -23.74 -2.63
CA GLY A 19 -0.09 -24.49 -3.75
C GLY A 19 0.05 -23.70 -5.05
N GLN A 20 -0.50 -22.48 -5.13
CA GLN A 20 -0.42 -21.61 -6.30
C GLN A 20 -0.35 -20.14 -5.89
N ALA A 21 0.10 -19.29 -6.82
CA ALA A 21 -0.01 -17.85 -6.65
C ALA A 21 -1.49 -17.44 -6.83
N PRO A 22 -2.12 -16.81 -5.83
CA PRO A 22 -3.51 -16.40 -5.94
C PRO A 22 -3.65 -15.27 -6.97
N GLU A 23 -4.81 -15.23 -7.63
CA GLU A 23 -5.17 -14.07 -8.43
C GLU A 23 -5.37 -12.84 -7.55
N LYS A 24 -5.32 -11.65 -8.15
CA LYS A 24 -5.41 -10.37 -7.43
C LYS A 24 -6.66 -10.28 -6.54
N GLU A 25 -7.81 -10.76 -7.02
CA GLU A 25 -9.07 -10.73 -6.26
C GLU A 25 -9.04 -11.69 -5.05
N GLU A 26 -8.46 -12.88 -5.23
CA GLU A 26 -8.29 -13.86 -4.17
C GLU A 26 -7.32 -13.36 -3.11
N LEU A 27 -6.20 -12.77 -3.55
CA LEU A 27 -5.22 -12.14 -2.68
C LEU A 27 -5.86 -11.03 -1.85
N GLU A 28 -6.68 -10.18 -2.47
CA GLU A 28 -7.39 -9.12 -1.75
C GLU A 28 -8.36 -9.69 -0.69
N LYS A 29 -9.10 -10.75 -1.02
CA LYS A 29 -9.98 -11.44 -0.07
C LYS A 29 -9.20 -12.03 1.11
N LEU A 30 -8.06 -12.66 0.84
CA LEU A 30 -7.18 -13.23 1.87
C LEU A 30 -6.66 -12.14 2.82
N ILE A 31 -6.09 -11.07 2.28
CA ILE A 31 -5.57 -9.95 3.07
C ILE A 31 -6.69 -9.26 3.85
N LYS A 32 -7.87 -9.05 3.24
CA LYS A 32 -9.04 -8.48 3.91
C LYS A 32 -9.50 -9.33 5.09
N ALA A 33 -9.48 -10.66 4.97
CA ALA A 33 -9.81 -11.55 6.06
C ALA A 33 -8.81 -11.41 7.21
N GLU A 34 -7.52 -11.29 6.92
CA GLU A 34 -6.48 -11.13 7.93
C GLU A 34 -6.54 -9.76 8.62
N VAL A 35 -6.76 -8.68 7.85
CA VAL A 35 -7.02 -7.34 8.41
C VAL A 35 -8.24 -7.35 9.32
N LYS A 36 -9.32 -8.07 8.96
CA LYS A 36 -10.50 -8.22 9.82
C LYS A 36 -10.17 -8.94 11.13
N LYS A 37 -9.34 -9.98 11.09
CA LYS A 37 -8.87 -10.67 12.31
C LYS A 37 -8.01 -9.74 13.18
N ALA A 38 -7.09 -8.98 12.59
CA ALA A 38 -6.29 -7.99 13.31
C ALA A 38 -7.17 -6.91 13.96
N ASN A 39 -8.13 -6.37 13.22
CA ASN A 39 -9.08 -5.36 13.70
C ASN A 39 -9.95 -5.83 14.88
N LYS A 40 -10.24 -7.14 15.01
CA LYS A 40 -10.98 -7.68 16.16
C LYS A 40 -10.21 -7.52 17.47
N LYS A 41 -8.87 -7.46 17.43
CA LYS A 41 -8.00 -7.29 18.60
C LYS A 41 -7.79 -5.81 18.97
N LEU A 42 -8.30 -4.88 18.17
CA LEU A 42 -8.04 -3.44 18.29
C LEU A 42 -9.27 -2.67 18.78
N ALA A 43 -9.03 -1.64 19.59
CA ALA A 43 -10.04 -0.65 19.95
C ALA A 43 -10.57 0.06 18.69
N GLY A 44 -11.83 0.52 18.74
CA GLY A 44 -12.54 1.04 17.56
C GLY A 44 -11.79 2.08 16.75
N TYR A 45 -11.09 3.01 17.41
CA TYR A 45 -10.34 4.09 16.77
C TYR A 45 -9.01 3.67 16.13
N LYS A 46 -8.48 2.48 16.47
CA LYS A 46 -7.25 1.92 15.89
C LYS A 46 -7.53 0.98 14.72
N LYS A 47 -8.80 0.72 14.41
CA LYS A 47 -9.18 -0.21 13.34
C LYS A 47 -8.82 0.36 11.97
N ILE A 48 -8.14 -0.46 11.18
CA ILE A 48 -7.81 -0.17 9.79
C ILE A 48 -9.12 -0.11 8.99
N LYS A 49 -9.39 1.04 8.36
CA LYS A 49 -10.58 1.27 7.54
C LYS A 49 -10.30 1.07 6.06
N HIS A 50 -9.11 1.46 5.60
CA HIS A 50 -8.66 1.30 4.23
C HIS A 50 -7.26 0.69 4.22
N PHE A 51 -6.97 -0.11 3.19
CA PHE A 51 -5.64 -0.61 2.98
C PHE A 51 -5.35 -0.76 1.49
N ASP A 52 -4.08 -0.62 1.14
CA ASP A 52 -3.58 -0.86 -0.21
C ASP A 52 -2.58 -2.01 -0.17
N ILE A 53 -2.65 -2.90 -1.16
CA ILE A 53 -1.70 -3.99 -1.35
C ILE A 53 -0.59 -3.51 -2.29
N ARG A 54 0.66 -3.71 -1.88
CA ARG A 54 1.85 -3.41 -2.66
C ARG A 54 2.57 -4.70 -3.02
N GLU A 55 3.09 -4.74 -4.25
CA GLU A 55 3.94 -5.84 -4.74
C GLU A 55 5.40 -5.64 -4.33
N GLU A 56 5.85 -4.39 -4.29
CA GLU A 56 7.22 -4.03 -3.91
C GLU A 56 7.39 -3.97 -2.38
N GLU A 57 8.51 -4.50 -1.92
CA GLU A 57 8.91 -4.48 -0.51
C GLU A 57 9.32 -3.06 -0.06
N PHE A 58 9.11 -2.76 1.23
CA PHE A 58 9.50 -1.46 1.80
C PHE A 58 11.02 -1.34 1.92
N GLU A 59 11.51 -0.11 1.78
CA GLU A 59 12.91 0.19 2.08
C GLU A 59 13.20 -0.08 3.58
N LYS A 60 14.19 -0.93 3.86
CA LYS A 60 14.51 -1.41 5.21
C LYS A 60 15.91 -1.01 5.67
N THR A 61 16.10 -0.92 6.98
CA THR A 61 17.43 -0.83 7.60
C THR A 61 18.18 -2.17 7.46
N THR A 62 19.48 -2.17 7.77
CA THR A 62 20.28 -3.40 7.91
C THR A 62 19.66 -4.39 8.89
N THR A 63 18.97 -3.87 9.92
CA THR A 63 18.20 -4.64 10.90
C THR A 63 16.75 -4.96 10.47
N LYS A 64 16.43 -4.82 9.17
CA LYS A 64 15.13 -5.13 8.55
C LYS A 64 13.94 -4.28 9.06
N LYS A 65 14.18 -3.11 9.67
CA LYS A 65 13.11 -2.17 10.07
C LYS A 65 12.73 -1.26 8.90
N ILE A 66 11.45 -0.96 8.73
CA ILE A 66 10.96 -0.07 7.66
C ILE A 66 11.45 1.36 7.87
N LYS A 67 12.08 1.96 6.84
CA LYS A 67 12.51 3.36 6.81
C LYS A 67 11.36 4.29 6.38
N ARG A 68 10.46 4.60 7.31
CA ARG A 68 9.24 5.40 7.02
C ARG A 68 9.50 6.76 6.37
N TYR A 69 10.60 7.43 6.70
CA TYR A 69 10.90 8.74 6.11
C TYR A 69 11.19 8.64 4.60
N VAL A 70 11.77 7.53 4.12
CA VAL A 70 12.02 7.31 2.69
C VAL A 70 10.69 7.14 1.95
N GLU A 71 9.79 6.31 2.48
CA GLU A 71 8.47 6.12 1.87
C GLU A 71 7.65 7.41 1.82
N LEU A 72 7.71 8.23 2.87
CA LEU A 72 7.05 9.54 2.87
C LEU A 72 7.64 10.50 1.82
N LEU A 73 8.97 10.49 1.65
CA LEU A 73 9.63 11.28 0.60
C LEU A 73 9.21 10.78 -0.79
N SER A 74 9.22 9.47 -1.03
CA SER A 74 8.79 8.86 -2.30
C SER A 74 7.35 9.23 -2.66
N LEU A 75 6.43 9.18 -1.68
CA LEU A 75 5.04 9.61 -1.86
C LEU A 75 4.91 11.10 -2.16
N ASN A 76 5.71 11.95 -1.50
CA ASN A 76 5.68 13.39 -1.76
C ASN A 76 6.21 13.72 -3.16
N ILE A 77 7.27 13.05 -3.60
CA ILE A 77 7.86 13.22 -4.93
C ILE A 77 6.87 12.78 -6.02
N SER A 78 6.23 11.61 -5.86
CA SER A 78 5.24 11.13 -6.83
C SER A 78 4.03 12.05 -6.92
N ASN A 79 3.53 12.52 -5.78
CA ASN A 79 2.45 13.51 -5.73
C ASN A 79 2.82 14.83 -6.43
N LEU A 80 4.04 15.32 -6.22
CA LEU A 80 4.54 16.53 -6.88
C LEU A 80 4.65 16.33 -8.40
N ALA A 81 5.21 15.21 -8.84
CA ALA A 81 5.34 14.87 -10.27
C ALA A 81 3.97 14.82 -10.95
N ASN A 82 2.98 14.17 -10.31
CA ASN A 82 1.61 14.13 -10.81
C ASN A 82 1.00 15.53 -10.96
N LYS A 83 1.18 16.40 -9.94
CA LYS A 83 0.70 17.78 -9.99
C LYS A 83 1.32 18.58 -11.14
N VAL A 84 2.64 18.43 -11.34
CA VAL A 84 3.38 19.11 -12.43
C VAL A 84 2.91 18.62 -13.80
N ASN A 85 2.73 17.31 -13.97
CA ASN A 85 2.22 16.72 -15.21
C ASN A 85 0.82 17.24 -15.56
N ILE A 86 -0.07 17.33 -14.57
CA ILE A 86 -1.42 17.88 -14.75
C ILE A 86 -1.36 19.36 -15.13
N SER A 87 -0.53 20.17 -14.47
CA SER A 87 -0.40 21.59 -14.82
C SER A 87 0.17 21.79 -16.23
N ASN A 88 1.15 20.98 -16.62
CA ASN A 88 1.73 21.02 -17.95
C ASN A 88 0.72 20.62 -19.02
N LEU A 89 -0.09 19.58 -18.75
CA LEU A 89 -1.19 19.16 -19.63
C LEU A 89 -2.26 20.25 -19.76
N ALA A 90 -2.67 20.87 -18.64
CA ALA A 90 -3.64 21.95 -18.62
C ALA A 90 -3.15 23.18 -19.41
N ASN A 91 -1.87 23.54 -19.26
CA ASN A 91 -1.26 24.63 -20.03
C ASN A 91 -1.22 24.30 -21.53
N LYS A 92 -0.84 23.06 -21.90
CA LYS A 92 -0.83 22.59 -23.29
C LYS A 92 -2.21 22.66 -23.95
N LEU A 93 -3.28 22.43 -23.19
CA LEU A 93 -4.67 22.52 -23.67
C LEU A 93 -5.15 23.97 -23.82
N LYS A 94 -4.64 24.91 -23.02
CA LYS A 94 -4.96 26.35 -23.12
C LYS A 94 -4.23 27.08 -24.25
N LEU A 95 -3.13 26.50 -24.75
CA LEU A 95 -2.33 27.01 -25.88
C LEU A 95 -2.79 26.45 -27.24
N LYS A 96 -3.91 25.71 -27.28
CA LYS A 96 -4.61 25.30 -28.49
C LYS A 96 -5.91 26.09 -28.62
#